data_AF-A0A0D0CW24-F1
#
_entry.id   AF-A0A0D0CW24-F1
#
_cell.length_a   1.000
_cell.length_b   1.000
_cell.length_c   1.000
_cell.angle_alpha   90.00
_cell.angle_beta   90.00
_cell.angle_gamma   90.00
#
_symmetry.space_group_name_H-M   'P 1'
#
loop_
_entity.id
_entity.type
_entity.pdbx_description
1 polymer ?
#
loop_
_entity_poly.entity_id
_entity_poly.type
_entity_poly.pdbx_seq_one_letter_code
_entity_poly.pdbx_strand_id
1 'polypeptide(L)'
;DCHHELLRVSHQWWLLKLLKWTSFGHRQDSQKPRSLVLFCSMCPQPGINVYPDVTDDLSNWKYNWTLIMDGNFKAEHLYDRQTNGQVWLMDGLGFMVSCHALMFRKKRSPCNNHRAVNQANSSHTWLEATGIRATACACHGCFIPHSVVDFQKGERCTFANFRRVLFLC
;
A
#
# COMPACT_ATOMS: atom_id res chain seq x y z
N ASP A 1 18.27 6.79 -20.49
CA ASP A 1 18.94 6.30 -19.25
C ASP A 1 19.86 7.33 -18.58
N CYS A 2 19.33 8.41 -17.97
CA CYS A 2 20.19 9.38 -17.25
C CYS A 2 19.71 9.75 -15.82
N HIS A 3 18.58 9.19 -15.36
CA HIS A 3 17.95 9.63 -14.11
C HIS A 3 17.89 8.56 -13.01
N HIS A 4 18.56 7.41 -13.19
CA HIS A 4 18.44 6.29 -12.25
C HIS A 4 18.99 6.64 -10.87
N GLU A 5 20.20 7.20 -10.82
CA GLU A 5 20.80 7.63 -9.56
C GLU A 5 20.07 8.83 -8.96
N LEU A 6 19.61 9.78 -9.79
CA LEU A 6 18.83 10.92 -9.29
C LEU A 6 17.51 10.48 -8.64
N LEU A 7 16.79 9.52 -9.25
CA LEU A 7 15.55 8.97 -8.69
C LEU A 7 15.84 8.18 -7.42
N ARG A 8 16.95 7.43 -7.38
CA ARG A 8 17.38 6.71 -6.18
C ARG A 8 17.65 7.66 -5.00
N VAL A 9 18.43 8.71 -5.23
CA VAL A 9 18.73 9.72 -4.20
C VAL A 9 17.47 10.46 -3.79
N SER A 10 16.59 10.80 -4.74
CA SER A 10 15.30 11.43 -4.46
C SER A 10 14.43 10.56 -3.54
N HIS A 11 14.37 9.25 -3.77
CA HIS A 11 13.61 8.32 -2.92
C HIS A 11 14.20 8.21 -1.50
N GLN A 12 15.53 8.10 -1.40
CA GLN A 12 16.21 8.09 -0.10
C GLN A 12 15.97 9.39 0.67
N TRP A 13 16.06 10.53 -0.01
CA TRP A 13 15.77 11.84 0.56
C TRP A 13 14.32 11.94 1.04
N TRP A 14 13.36 11.48 0.25
CA TRP A 14 11.95 11.48 0.64
C TRP A 14 11.69 10.61 1.87
N LEU A 15 12.30 9.43 1.96
CA LEU A 15 12.26 8.59 3.16
C LEU A 15 12.83 9.32 4.38
N LEU A 16 14.00 9.96 4.25
CA LEU A 16 14.62 10.71 5.34
C LEU A 16 13.74 11.88 5.79
N LYS A 17 13.07 12.58 4.86
CA LYS A 17 12.10 13.63 5.16
C LYS A 17 10.93 13.09 5.96
N LEU A 18 10.39 11.94 5.57
CA LEU A 18 9.27 11.31 6.25
C LEU A 18 9.63 10.85 7.68
N LEU A 19 10.80 10.23 7.85
CA LEU A 19 11.35 9.85 9.15
C LEU A 19 11.56 11.06 10.07
N LYS A 20 12.00 12.19 9.50
CA LYS A 20 12.15 13.44 10.25
C LYS A 20 10.80 14.00 10.70
N TRP A 21 9.81 14.05 9.82
CA TRP A 21 8.49 14.60 10.15
C TRP A 21 7.73 13.79 11.19
N THR A 22 7.89 12.48 11.16
CA THR A 22 7.25 11.56 12.10
C THR A 22 8.01 11.44 13.44
N SER A 23 9.05 12.27 13.63
CA SER A 23 9.90 12.30 14.84
C SER A 23 10.61 10.97 15.15
N PHE A 24 10.80 10.10 14.15
CA PHE A 24 11.46 8.80 14.30
C PHE A 24 12.96 8.82 14.00
N GLY A 25 13.53 9.97 13.59
CA GLY A 25 14.96 10.08 13.29
C GLY A 25 15.92 9.78 14.46
N HIS A 26 15.43 9.70 15.71
CA HIS A 26 16.27 9.55 16.91
C HIS A 26 15.83 8.45 17.90
N ARG A 27 14.75 7.69 17.61
CA ARG A 27 14.24 6.65 18.51
C ARG A 27 14.85 5.28 18.19
N GLN A 28 15.34 4.59 19.22
CA GLN A 28 15.83 3.20 19.13
C GLN A 28 14.71 2.16 19.13
N ASP A 29 13.47 2.58 19.40
CA ASP A 29 12.31 1.68 19.45
C ASP A 29 11.96 1.14 18.06
N SER A 30 11.58 -0.14 18.01
CA SER A 30 11.07 -0.77 16.79
C SER A 30 9.84 -0.01 16.26
N GLN A 31 9.88 0.38 14.99
CA GLN A 31 8.78 1.11 14.36
C GLN A 31 7.52 0.25 14.31
N LYS A 32 6.38 0.81 14.73
CA LYS A 32 5.09 0.13 14.63
C LYS A 32 4.63 0.16 13.16
N PRO A 33 3.93 -0.88 12.66
CA PRO A 33 3.32 -0.81 11.33
C PRO A 33 2.51 0.48 11.15
N ARG A 34 2.51 1.06 9.94
CA ARG A 34 1.81 2.31 9.61
C ARG A 34 2.33 3.58 10.31
N SER A 35 3.43 3.53 11.08
CA SER A 35 3.92 4.69 11.85
C SER A 35 4.50 5.83 11.03
N LEU A 36 4.83 5.62 9.74
CA LEU A 36 5.45 6.66 8.92
C LEU A 36 4.44 7.51 8.13
N VAL A 37 3.15 7.18 8.17
CA VAL A 37 2.13 7.88 7.38
C VAL A 37 0.91 8.19 8.22
N LEU A 38 0.29 9.33 7.95
CA LEU A 38 -0.96 9.72 8.58
C LEU A 38 -2.15 9.25 7.74
N PHE A 39 -3.21 8.83 8.42
CA PHE A 39 -4.52 8.66 7.79
C PHE A 39 -5.25 10.02 7.70
N CYS A 40 -6.34 10.07 6.96
CA CYS A 40 -7.16 11.27 6.75
C CYS A 40 -7.53 11.96 8.07
N SER A 41 -7.07 13.20 8.25
CA SER A 41 -7.33 14.00 9.46
C SER A 41 -8.80 14.37 9.64
N MET A 42 -9.58 14.40 8.55
CA MET A 42 -11.02 14.71 8.57
C MET A 42 -11.89 13.47 8.77
N CYS A 43 -11.36 12.27 8.52
CA CYS A 43 -12.12 11.05 8.81
C CYS A 43 -12.25 10.85 10.32
N PRO A 44 -13.38 10.29 10.78
CA PRO A 44 -13.56 9.96 12.19
C PRO A 44 -12.54 8.90 12.61
N GLN A 45 -11.73 9.19 13.62
CA GLN A 45 -10.68 8.33 14.14
C GLN A 45 -10.85 8.21 15.66
N PRO A 46 -11.40 7.07 16.13
CA PRO A 46 -11.59 6.82 17.56
C PRO A 46 -10.27 6.99 18.34
N GLY A 47 -10.30 7.79 19.40
CA GLY A 47 -9.14 8.09 20.24
C GLY A 47 -8.18 9.14 19.69
N ILE A 48 -8.41 9.67 18.48
CA ILE A 48 -7.60 10.74 17.87
C ILE A 48 -8.42 12.02 17.73
N ASN A 49 -9.52 11.96 16.97
CA ASN A 49 -10.41 13.11 16.75
C ASN A 49 -11.89 12.77 17.02
N VAL A 50 -12.19 11.53 17.41
CA VAL A 50 -13.49 11.09 17.92
C VAL A 50 -13.27 10.52 19.32
N TYR A 51 -13.90 11.13 20.32
CA TYR A 51 -13.87 10.68 21.71
C TYR A 51 -15.26 10.15 22.06
N PRO A 52 -15.39 8.87 22.43
CA PRO A 52 -16.69 8.32 22.80
C PRO A 52 -17.18 8.97 24.09
N ASP A 53 -18.34 9.61 24.06
CA ASP A 53 -19.11 9.90 25.28
C ASP A 53 -19.88 8.64 25.70
N VAL A 54 -20.22 8.51 26.99
CA VAL A 54 -20.92 7.37 27.60
C VAL A 54 -22.29 7.12 26.94
N THR A 55 -22.84 8.13 26.26
CA THR A 55 -24.13 8.08 25.56
C THR A 55 -24.05 7.94 24.04
N ASP A 56 -22.85 7.97 23.44
CA ASP A 56 -22.73 8.09 21.98
C ASP A 56 -22.64 6.73 21.29
N ASP A 57 -23.69 6.40 20.54
CA ASP A 57 -23.79 5.15 19.79
C ASP A 57 -22.83 5.23 18.58
N LEU A 58 -21.68 4.54 18.67
CA LEU A 58 -20.72 4.40 17.56
C LEU A 58 -21.34 3.80 16.28
N SER A 59 -22.59 3.30 16.33
CA SER A 59 -23.35 2.90 15.14
C SER A 59 -23.81 4.08 14.25
N ASN A 60 -23.69 5.32 14.72
CA ASN A 60 -24.10 6.50 13.96
C ASN A 60 -23.30 6.62 12.65
N TRP A 61 -24.03 6.80 11.54
CA TRP A 61 -23.45 6.91 10.19
C TRP A 61 -22.36 7.98 10.06
N LYS A 62 -22.38 9.00 10.94
CA LYS A 62 -21.36 10.06 11.01
C LYS A 62 -19.96 9.54 11.35
N TYR A 63 -19.86 8.39 12.01
CA TYR A 63 -18.59 7.76 12.38
C TYR A 63 -18.13 6.68 11.38
N ASN A 64 -18.93 6.43 10.33
CA ASN A 64 -18.59 5.42 9.33
C ASN A 64 -17.55 5.93 8.33
N TRP A 65 -16.69 5.01 7.90
CA TRP A 65 -15.79 5.23 6.78
C TRP A 65 -16.41 4.74 5.48
N THR A 66 -16.50 5.64 4.50
CA THR A 66 -16.70 5.23 3.11
C THR A 66 -15.32 5.02 2.49
N LEU A 67 -15.04 3.78 2.08
CA LEU A 67 -13.78 3.38 1.48
C LEU A 67 -13.98 3.08 0.00
N ILE A 68 -13.08 3.57 -0.84
CA ILE A 68 -12.96 3.20 -2.25
C ILE A 68 -11.71 2.37 -2.43
N MET A 69 -11.79 1.36 -3.28
CA MET A 69 -10.64 0.58 -3.71
C MET A 69 -10.52 0.70 -5.21
N ASP A 70 -9.31 1.04 -5.65
CA ASP A 70 -8.99 1.10 -7.08
C ASP A 70 -7.67 0.39 -7.35
N GLY A 71 -7.56 -0.19 -8.54
CA GLY A 71 -6.45 -1.01 -8.98
C GLY A 71 -5.91 -0.54 -10.33
N ASN A 72 -4.63 -0.19 -10.38
CA ASN A 72 -3.92 0.07 -11.61
C ASN A 72 -3.23 -1.20 -12.11
N PHE A 73 -3.84 -1.89 -13.06
CA PHE A 73 -3.32 -3.09 -13.72
C PHE A 73 -2.19 -2.82 -14.74
N LYS A 74 -1.85 -1.55 -14.99
CA LYS A 74 -0.71 -1.17 -15.84
C LYS A 74 0.52 -0.80 -15.03
N ALA A 75 0.40 -0.73 -13.70
CA ALA A 75 1.54 -0.56 -12.81
C ALA A 75 2.30 -1.88 -12.71
N GLU A 76 3.06 -2.21 -13.74
CA GLU A 76 3.85 -3.43 -13.82
C GLU A 76 5.20 -3.25 -13.11
N HIS A 77 5.59 -4.23 -12.29
CA HIS A 77 6.91 -4.31 -11.66
C HIS A 77 7.70 -5.46 -12.28
N LEU A 78 8.89 -5.13 -12.78
CA LEU A 78 9.81 -6.11 -13.34
C LEU A 78 10.68 -6.69 -12.24
N TYR A 79 11.03 -7.98 -12.37
CA TYR A 79 12.12 -8.51 -11.54
C TYR A 79 13.40 -7.74 -11.80
N ASP A 80 14.07 -7.36 -10.72
CA ASP A 80 15.38 -6.76 -10.80
C ASP A 80 16.41 -7.79 -11.30
N ARG A 81 17.45 -7.30 -11.98
CA ARG A 81 18.54 -8.15 -12.45
C ARG A 81 19.41 -8.67 -11.30
N GLN A 82 19.38 -8.02 -10.14
CA GLN A 82 20.19 -8.36 -8.97
C GLN A 82 19.33 -8.50 -7.70
N THR A 83 19.06 -9.72 -7.30
CA THR A 83 18.20 -10.06 -6.14
C THR A 83 18.90 -9.91 -4.77
N ASN A 84 20.22 -10.08 -4.70
CA ASN A 84 20.95 -10.21 -3.42
C ASN A 84 21.34 -8.89 -2.72
N GLY A 85 20.94 -7.71 -3.24
CA GLY A 85 21.31 -6.40 -2.69
C GLY A 85 20.13 -5.49 -2.37
N GLN A 86 18.91 -6.01 -2.37
CA GLN A 86 17.70 -5.20 -2.24
C GLN A 86 17.42 -4.84 -0.78
N VAL A 87 17.11 -3.56 -0.56
CA VAL A 87 16.73 -3.03 0.75
C VAL A 87 15.37 -2.34 0.63
N TRP A 88 14.44 -2.77 1.46
CA TRP A 88 13.11 -2.19 1.57
C TRP A 88 13.19 -0.83 2.28
N LEU A 89 12.62 0.20 1.66
CA LEU A 89 12.66 1.56 2.23
C LEU A 89 11.60 1.78 3.32
N MET A 90 10.43 1.14 3.20
CA MET A 90 9.25 1.40 4.05
C MET A 90 8.40 0.14 4.29
N ASP A 91 9.03 -1.02 4.49
CA ASP A 91 8.34 -2.32 4.63
C ASP A 91 7.26 -2.29 5.73
N GLY A 92 5.98 -2.20 5.33
CA GLY A 92 4.83 -2.11 6.25
C GLY A 92 4.72 -0.82 7.07
N LEU A 93 5.64 0.13 6.89
CA LEU A 93 5.72 1.36 7.68
C LEU A 93 4.88 2.48 7.07
N GLY A 94 4.67 2.44 5.76
CA GLY A 94 3.91 3.42 5.00
C GLY A 94 2.51 2.94 4.59
N PHE A 95 2.13 3.24 3.35
CA PHE A 95 0.85 2.81 2.78
C PHE A 95 0.85 1.36 2.32
N MET A 96 2.02 0.81 1.98
CA MET A 96 2.16 -0.59 1.58
C MET A 96 2.09 -1.54 2.77
N VAL A 97 1.49 -2.70 2.52
CA VAL A 97 1.45 -3.82 3.46
C VAL A 97 2.82 -4.47 3.55
N SER A 98 3.25 -4.90 4.75
CA SER A 98 4.52 -5.62 4.88
C SER A 98 4.48 -6.97 4.15
N CYS A 99 5.60 -7.34 3.54
CA CYS A 99 5.77 -8.60 2.81
C CYS A 99 5.42 -9.84 3.64
N HIS A 100 5.60 -9.78 4.97
CA HIS A 100 5.43 -10.93 5.86
C HIS A 100 4.02 -11.09 6.44
N ALA A 101 3.14 -10.10 6.29
CA ALA A 101 1.95 -9.99 7.13
C ALA A 101 0.76 -10.85 6.70
N LEU A 102 0.61 -11.26 5.43
CA LEU A 102 -0.55 -12.07 5.00
C LEU A 102 -0.26 -12.96 3.78
N MET A 103 -0.20 -14.28 4.00
CA MET A 103 -0.36 -15.27 2.92
C MET A 103 -1.85 -15.51 2.65
N PHE A 104 -2.42 -14.90 1.61
CA PHE A 104 -3.78 -15.23 1.18
C PHE A 104 -3.82 -16.64 0.57
N ARG A 105 -4.74 -17.48 1.07
CA ARG A 105 -5.01 -18.82 0.52
C ARG A 105 -5.62 -18.70 -0.88
N LYS A 106 -5.00 -19.38 -1.85
CA LYS A 106 -5.51 -19.56 -3.22
C LYS A 106 -6.94 -20.13 -3.18
N LYS A 107 -7.96 -19.28 -3.37
CA LYS A 107 -9.29 -19.74 -3.81
C LYS A 107 -9.39 -19.54 -5.31
N ARG A 108 -9.22 -20.63 -6.06
CA ARG A 108 -9.57 -20.66 -7.49
C ARG A 108 -11.10 -20.73 -7.54
N SER A 109 -11.74 -19.76 -8.18
CA SER A 109 -13.18 -19.89 -8.46
C SER A 109 -13.39 -21.07 -9.42
N PRO A 110 -14.46 -21.86 -9.24
CA PRO A 110 -14.78 -22.99 -10.12
C PRO A 110 -15.37 -22.57 -11.47
N CYS A 111 -15.43 -21.27 -11.79
CA CYS A 111 -16.05 -20.80 -13.02
C CYS A 111 -15.09 -20.90 -14.23
N ASN A 112 -15.52 -21.65 -15.24
CA ASN A 112 -14.65 -22.09 -16.34
C ASN A 112 -14.53 -21.11 -17.52
N ASN A 113 -15.09 -19.89 -17.49
CA ASN A 113 -15.16 -19.08 -18.72
C ASN A 113 -15.18 -17.55 -18.54
N HIS A 114 -14.20 -16.99 -17.84
CA HIS A 114 -13.99 -15.53 -17.87
C HIS A 114 -12.75 -15.19 -18.69
N ARG A 115 -12.95 -14.84 -19.96
CA ARG A 115 -11.86 -14.44 -20.88
C ARG A 115 -11.05 -13.25 -20.32
N ALA A 116 -11.71 -12.24 -19.77
CA ALA A 116 -11.06 -11.06 -19.19
C ALA A 116 -10.19 -11.42 -17.97
N VAL A 117 -10.72 -12.24 -17.06
CA VAL A 117 -10.00 -12.71 -15.87
C VAL A 117 -8.85 -13.62 -16.26
N ASN A 118 -9.02 -14.50 -17.24
CA ASN A 118 -7.97 -15.41 -17.70
C ASN A 118 -6.85 -14.66 -18.43
N GLN A 119 -7.19 -13.62 -19.20
CA GLN A 119 -6.21 -12.76 -19.87
C GLN A 119 -5.45 -11.89 -18.86
N ALA A 120 -6.12 -11.30 -17.87
CA ALA A 120 -5.43 -10.59 -16.79
C ALA A 120 -4.55 -11.52 -15.93
N ASN A 121 -4.93 -12.81 -15.80
CA ASN A 121 -4.18 -13.82 -15.06
C ASN A 121 -3.07 -14.52 -15.87
N SER A 122 -2.80 -14.13 -17.12
CA SER A 122 -1.70 -14.73 -17.88
C SER A 122 -0.38 -14.42 -17.19
N SER A 123 0.38 -15.46 -16.83
CA SER A 123 1.66 -15.28 -16.16
C SER A 123 2.70 -14.79 -17.15
N HIS A 124 3.30 -13.64 -16.87
CA HIS A 124 4.50 -13.15 -17.54
C HIS A 124 5.72 -13.53 -16.68
N THR A 125 6.70 -14.21 -17.26
CA THR A 125 7.86 -14.75 -16.52
C THR A 125 8.81 -13.67 -16.00
N TRP A 126 8.71 -12.44 -16.51
CA TRP A 126 9.59 -11.32 -16.18
C TRP A 126 8.98 -10.28 -15.23
N LEU A 127 7.70 -10.43 -14.87
CA LEU A 127 6.98 -9.52 -13.96
C LEU A 127 6.93 -10.07 -12.53
N GLU A 128 7.40 -9.27 -11.58
CA GLU A 128 7.22 -9.50 -10.14
C GLU A 128 5.82 -9.07 -9.68
N ALA A 129 5.31 -7.97 -10.26
CA ALA A 129 3.94 -7.51 -10.06
C ALA A 129 3.28 -7.10 -11.39
N THR A 130 1.99 -7.40 -11.53
CA THR A 130 1.16 -7.09 -12.69
C THR A 130 0.26 -5.87 -12.46
N GLY A 131 0.39 -5.18 -11.34
CA GLY A 131 -0.44 -4.03 -10.99
C GLY A 131 -0.37 -3.72 -9.51
N ILE A 132 -1.02 -2.62 -9.11
CA ILE A 132 -1.12 -2.19 -7.73
C ILE A 132 -2.56 -1.83 -7.39
N ARG A 133 -3.00 -2.12 -6.18
CA ARG A 133 -4.28 -1.69 -5.62
C ARG A 133 -4.05 -0.82 -4.41
N ALA A 134 -4.86 0.21 -4.26
CA ALA A 134 -4.90 1.04 -3.07
C ALA A 134 -6.34 1.15 -2.54
N THR A 135 -6.46 1.29 -1.23
CA THR A 135 -7.72 1.72 -0.60
C THR A 135 -7.56 3.18 -0.19
N ALA A 136 -8.57 3.99 -0.45
CA ALA A 136 -8.62 5.38 -0.01
C ALA A 136 -9.96 5.70 0.63
N CYS A 137 -10.00 6.77 1.41
CA CYS A 137 -11.24 7.38 1.83
C CYS A 137 -11.97 7.95 0.62
N ALA A 138 -13.24 7.58 0.44
CA ALA A 138 -14.07 8.08 -0.66
C ALA A 138 -14.36 9.57 -0.56
N CYS A 139 -14.50 10.09 0.67
CA CYS A 139 -14.87 11.48 0.93
C CYS A 139 -13.69 12.44 0.74
N HIS A 140 -12.47 12.01 1.07
CA HIS A 140 -11.31 12.90 1.15
C HIS A 140 -10.14 12.48 0.25
N GLY A 141 -10.22 11.32 -0.42
CA GLY A 141 -9.17 10.81 -1.30
C GLY A 141 -7.88 10.36 -0.60
N CYS A 142 -7.80 10.42 0.74
CA CYS A 142 -6.60 10.01 1.46
C CYS A 142 -6.45 8.49 1.46
N PHE A 143 -5.27 7.99 1.09
CA PHE A 143 -4.96 6.56 1.15
C PHE A 143 -5.04 6.02 2.58
N ILE A 144 -5.56 4.80 2.71
CA ILE A 144 -5.56 4.08 3.97
C ILE A 144 -4.14 3.53 4.18
N PRO A 145 -3.46 3.85 5.29
CA PRO A 145 -2.16 3.25 5.57
C PRO A 145 -2.23 1.73 5.61
N HIS A 146 -1.16 1.05 5.20
CA HIS A 146 -1.09 -0.43 5.16
C HIS A 146 -2.28 -1.06 4.41
N SER A 147 -2.69 -0.48 3.28
CA SER A 147 -3.77 -1.00 2.41
C SER A 147 -3.35 -1.14 0.95
N VAL A 148 -2.18 -0.62 0.59
CA VAL A 148 -1.64 -0.67 -0.76
C VAL A 148 -0.96 -2.01 -0.96
N VAL A 149 -1.34 -2.69 -2.03
CA VAL A 149 -0.95 -4.09 -2.31
C VAL A 149 -0.65 -4.26 -3.78
N ASP A 150 0.30 -5.11 -4.08
CA ASP A 150 0.61 -5.47 -5.46
C ASP A 150 -0.19 -6.69 -5.92
N PHE A 151 -0.44 -6.73 -7.22
CA PHE A 151 -1.02 -7.88 -7.90
C PHE A 151 0.11 -8.76 -8.45
N GLN A 152 0.08 -10.08 -8.22
CA GLN A 152 1.05 -11.00 -8.86
C GLN A 152 0.51 -11.64 -10.14
N LYS A 153 -0.81 -11.83 -10.24
CA LYS A 153 -1.48 -12.38 -11.43
C LYS A 153 -2.87 -11.77 -11.54
N GLY A 154 -3.07 -10.82 -12.45
CA GLY A 154 -4.37 -10.19 -12.67
C GLY A 154 -4.92 -9.56 -11.40
N GLU A 155 -6.14 -9.93 -10.99
CA GLU A 155 -6.76 -9.45 -9.74
C GLU A 155 -6.31 -10.25 -8.50
N ARG A 156 -5.42 -11.24 -8.65
CA ARG A 156 -4.89 -11.99 -7.52
C ARG A 156 -3.94 -11.10 -6.74
N CYS A 157 -4.45 -10.64 -5.62
CA CYS A 157 -3.70 -9.95 -4.60
C CYS A 157 -2.84 -10.99 -3.87
N THR A 158 -1.57 -11.07 -4.23
CA THR A 158 -0.52 -11.64 -3.38
C THR A 158 0.59 -10.61 -3.36
N PHE A 159 0.97 -10.18 -2.17
CA PHE A 159 1.80 -8.99 -1.96
C PHE A 159 3.21 -9.23 -2.53
N ALA A 160 3.67 -8.39 -3.46
CA ALA A 160 5.04 -8.35 -3.97
C ALA A 160 5.38 -6.92 -4.39
N ASN A 161 6.21 -6.29 -3.56
CA ASN A 161 6.41 -4.84 -3.41
C ASN A 161 6.78 -4.06 -4.68
N PHE A 162 6.04 -2.97 -4.93
CA PHE A 162 6.45 -1.93 -5.87
C PHE A 162 7.52 -1.00 -5.27
N ARG A 163 8.71 -0.92 -5.89
CA ARG A 163 9.72 0.11 -5.55
C ARG A 163 9.53 1.44 -6.29
N ARG A 164 8.35 1.71 -6.86
CA ARG A 164 8.15 2.89 -7.73
C ARG A 164 6.70 3.34 -7.90
N VAL A 165 5.94 3.54 -6.82
CA VAL A 165 4.69 4.30 -6.95
C VAL A 165 4.89 5.69 -6.37
N LEU A 166 5.09 6.59 -7.32
CA LEU A 166 4.85 8.01 -7.20
C LEU A 166 3.37 8.18 -6.77
N PHE A 167 3.09 8.23 -5.48
CA PHE A 167 1.90 8.91 -4.98
C PHE A 167 2.27 10.40 -4.89
N LEU A 168 2.35 11.05 -6.06
CA LEU A 168 2.16 12.49 -6.11
C LEU A 168 0.65 12.72 -6.00
N CYS A 169 0.24 13.40 -4.92
CA CYS A 169 -0.88 14.30 -5.00
C CYS A 169 -0.55 15.43 -6.00
#